data_AF-A0ABD3RFV5-F1
#
_entry.id   AF-A0ABD3RFV5-F1
#
_cell.length_a   1.000
_cell.length_b   1.000
_cell.length_c   1.000
_cell.angle_alpha   90.00
_cell.angle_beta   90.00
_cell.angle_gamma   90.00
#
_symmetry.space_group_name_H-M   'P 1'
#
loop_
_entity.id
_entity.type
_entity.pdbx_description
1 polymer ?
#
loop_
_entity_poly.entity_id
_entity_poly.type
_entity_poly.pdbx_seq_one_letter_code
_entity_poly.pdbx_strand_id
1 'polypeptide(L)'
;MHFLKWSSWVMLILSILHLPILILNTLGARPNSLRVALKYQTLAAMTTFGNLGSAMNVSLVAIPGCNETELQFEHCYIGQIYHFINSKEKNALASLYAFIDVIGTVFFVIAWLWLRQFEAKESRVLRRDTVTASDYTIRITSLPDDTTERELAVHFAKITGQAVAAVHLAFNNAHEINMYIQRGKIVAARYHCVQRIRHAKTTLKDNSKRRKLLKKLMRERDNLNKKRRKVIKNNKRLKPIEAFVTFEKEEGLVKALSIYDLNWFRRNCCCFPERLKFRDKRLKIEQAPEPSTIIWENLEFSNKSRFFRKCLTASVALIALLLSVIVTFKARDFKSKVLESAALPCPEVDLMEANLDSPHCYCSTLTIIQQWGVNQCHEHNTTIAKATAASYGAGFIVVLLNYFFTWLMDRAGDFEKHRGLDEMESSNMVRVFLLKFVNTGWCYL
;
A
#
# COMPACT_ATOMS: atom_id res chain seq x y z
N MET A 1 1.22 0.78 22.10
CA MET A 1 -0.02 1.61 22.00
C MET A 1 0.28 3.11 21.99
N HIS A 2 1.41 3.56 22.54
CA HIS A 2 1.81 4.98 22.59
C HIS A 2 2.19 5.56 21.22
N PHE A 3 2.86 4.79 20.35
CA PHE A 3 3.21 5.24 19.00
C PHE A 3 2.00 5.71 18.18
N LEU A 4 0.91 4.92 18.14
CA LEU A 4 -0.29 5.26 17.37
C LEU A 4 -0.91 6.58 17.87
N LYS A 5 -0.95 6.78 19.19
CA LYS A 5 -1.41 8.02 19.83
C LYS A 5 -0.60 9.22 19.35
N TRP A 6 0.73 9.12 19.36
CA TRP A 6 1.61 10.22 18.91
C TRP A 6 1.49 10.47 17.40
N SER A 7 1.39 9.41 16.59
CA SER A 7 1.14 9.55 15.15
C SER A 7 -0.19 10.27 14.87
N SER A 8 -1.25 9.99 15.63
CA SER A 8 -2.53 10.70 15.50
C SER A 8 -2.41 12.18 15.85
N TRP A 9 -1.65 12.53 16.90
CA TRP A 9 -1.40 13.94 17.25
C TRP A 9 -0.61 14.69 16.17
N VAL A 10 0.41 14.07 15.57
CA VAL A 10 1.17 14.66 14.47
C VAL A 10 0.26 14.96 13.27
N MET A 11 -0.63 14.02 12.91
CA MET A 11 -1.58 14.22 11.81
C MET A 11 -2.63 15.31 12.12
N LEU A 12 -3.08 15.39 13.37
CA LEU A 12 -4.00 16.45 13.82
C LEU A 12 -3.35 17.83 13.70
N ILE A 13 -2.11 17.98 14.18
CA ILE A 13 -1.37 19.25 14.09
C ILE A 13 -1.15 19.65 12.63
N LEU A 14 -0.76 18.70 11.76
CA LEU A 14 -0.60 18.96 10.33
C LEU A 14 -1.91 19.42 9.66
N SER A 15 -3.04 18.83 10.06
CA SER A 15 -4.36 19.22 9.55
C SER A 15 -4.75 20.62 10.00
N ILE A 16 -4.47 20.99 11.25
CA ILE A 16 -4.68 22.36 11.75
C ILE A 16 -3.78 23.36 11.02
N LEU A 17 -2.52 23.00 10.76
CA LEU A 17 -1.56 23.86 10.08
C LEU A 17 -1.95 24.17 8.62
N HIS A 18 -2.52 23.19 7.90
CA HIS A 18 -3.00 23.38 6.52
C HIS A 18 -4.45 23.86 6.43
N LEU A 19 -5.16 24.02 7.54
CA LEU A 19 -6.54 24.49 7.56
C LEU A 19 -6.72 25.85 6.86
N PRO A 20 -5.83 26.86 7.03
CA PRO A 20 -5.95 28.14 6.33
C PRO A 20 -5.88 28.00 4.81
N ILE A 21 -4.97 27.17 4.30
CA ILE A 21 -4.85 26.83 2.87
C ILE A 21 -6.14 26.20 2.36
N LEU A 22 -6.71 25.27 3.14
CA LEU A 22 -7.92 24.55 2.74
C LEU A 22 -9.13 25.49 2.68
N ILE A 23 -9.24 26.41 3.63
CA ILE A 23 -10.26 27.48 3.62
C ILE A 23 -10.06 28.38 2.38
N LEU A 24 -8.84 28.87 2.13
CA LEU A 24 -8.55 29.71 0.96
C LEU A 24 -8.89 29.02 -0.37
N ASN A 25 -8.54 27.73 -0.50
CA ASN A 25 -8.90 26.94 -1.67
C ASN A 25 -10.42 26.90 -1.84
N THR A 26 -11.20 26.66 -0.79
CA THR A 26 -12.68 26.58 -0.90
C THR A 26 -13.35 27.89 -1.33
N LEU A 27 -12.68 29.04 -1.16
CA LEU A 27 -13.21 30.35 -1.53
C LEU A 27 -12.98 30.70 -3.01
N GLY A 28 -11.93 30.15 -3.63
CA GLY A 28 -11.65 30.27 -5.07
C GLY A 28 -11.23 31.68 -5.54
N ALA A 29 -10.80 31.78 -6.80
CA ALA A 29 -10.45 33.04 -7.47
C ALA A 29 -11.59 33.54 -8.37
N ARG A 30 -11.95 34.83 -8.27
CA ARG A 30 -12.99 35.43 -9.14
C ARG A 30 -12.40 36.44 -10.12
N PRO A 31 -12.21 36.08 -11.41
CA PRO A 31 -12.27 37.04 -12.50
C PRO A 31 -13.70 37.08 -13.09
N ASN A 32 -14.18 38.28 -13.44
CA ASN A 32 -15.53 38.54 -13.94
C ASN A 32 -15.93 37.73 -15.21
N SER A 33 -14.96 37.16 -15.95
CA SER A 33 -15.19 36.35 -17.15
C SER A 33 -15.21 34.83 -16.92
N LEU A 34 -14.93 34.35 -15.71
CA LEU A 34 -14.80 32.91 -15.41
C LEU A 34 -16.09 32.30 -14.80
N ARG A 35 -17.27 32.80 -15.17
CA ARG A 35 -18.55 32.17 -14.75
C ARG A 35 -18.79 30.79 -15.37
N VAL A 36 -18.10 30.47 -16.48
CA VAL A 36 -18.31 29.24 -17.26
C VAL A 36 -17.59 28.02 -16.66
N ALA A 37 -16.38 28.17 -16.13
CA ALA A 37 -15.60 27.04 -15.58
C ALA A 37 -16.12 26.56 -14.20
N LEU A 38 -16.65 27.48 -13.39
CA LEU A 38 -17.13 27.20 -12.04
C LEU A 38 -18.41 26.36 -11.98
N LYS A 39 -19.18 26.28 -13.07
CA LYS A 39 -20.46 25.55 -13.09
C LYS A 39 -20.32 24.03 -13.18
N TYR A 40 -19.11 23.53 -13.50
CA TYR A 40 -18.81 22.11 -13.71
C TYR A 40 -17.78 21.53 -12.74
N GLN A 41 -17.30 22.31 -11.77
CA GLN A 41 -16.27 21.88 -10.83
C GLN A 41 -16.91 21.18 -9.61
N THR A 42 -16.45 19.98 -9.28
CA THR A 42 -16.96 19.21 -8.13
C THR A 42 -16.62 19.90 -6.81
N LEU A 43 -17.45 19.70 -5.78
CA LEU A 43 -17.21 20.23 -4.42
C LEU A 43 -15.82 19.88 -3.87
N ALA A 44 -15.27 18.72 -4.27
CA ALA A 44 -13.93 18.28 -3.88
C ALA A 44 -12.80 18.98 -4.66
N ALA A 45 -13.04 19.43 -5.89
CA ALA A 45 -12.07 20.23 -6.63
C ALA A 45 -11.90 21.63 -6.00
N MET A 46 -12.90 22.10 -5.25
CA MET A 46 -12.85 23.37 -4.51
C MET A 46 -11.83 23.36 -3.36
N THR A 47 -11.44 22.20 -2.82
CA THR A 47 -10.44 22.14 -1.74
C THR A 47 -9.00 22.07 -2.26
N THR A 48 -8.80 22.04 -3.58
CA THR A 48 -7.50 21.88 -4.23
C THR A 48 -6.99 23.19 -4.83
N PHE A 49 -5.68 23.27 -5.07
CA PHE A 49 -5.06 24.38 -5.83
C PHE A 49 -5.72 24.65 -7.18
N GLY A 50 -6.33 23.62 -7.79
CA GLY A 50 -7.05 23.76 -9.06
C GLY A 50 -8.26 24.71 -9.00
N ASN A 51 -8.75 25.08 -7.81
CA ASN A 51 -9.83 26.06 -7.65
C ASN A 51 -9.33 27.52 -7.76
N LEU A 52 -8.02 27.74 -7.75
CA LEU A 52 -7.39 29.06 -7.85
C LEU A 52 -6.96 29.40 -9.28
N GLY A 53 -7.40 28.68 -10.31
CA GLY A 53 -7.10 29.00 -11.71
C GLY A 53 -5.59 28.97 -12.06
N SER A 54 -5.22 29.56 -13.20
CA SER A 54 -3.81 29.69 -13.60
C SER A 54 -3.16 30.89 -12.91
N ALA A 55 -1.86 30.77 -12.57
CA ALA A 55 -1.08 31.82 -11.90
C ALA A 55 -1.05 33.15 -12.67
N MET A 56 -1.39 33.16 -13.96
CA MET A 56 -1.45 34.38 -14.78
C MET A 56 -2.71 35.21 -14.54
N ASN A 57 -3.80 34.61 -14.03
CA ASN A 57 -5.13 35.24 -13.98
C ASN A 57 -5.67 35.46 -12.56
N VAL A 58 -4.94 35.05 -11.52
CA VAL A 58 -5.44 35.06 -10.14
C VAL A 58 -4.61 36.00 -9.28
N SER A 59 -5.10 37.23 -9.19
CA SER A 59 -4.53 38.31 -8.37
C SER A 59 -5.28 38.52 -7.05
N LEU A 60 -6.55 38.07 -6.93
CA LEU A 60 -7.45 38.44 -5.83
C LEU A 60 -8.36 37.26 -5.42
N VAL A 61 -8.45 36.99 -4.11
CA VAL A 61 -9.40 36.05 -3.48
C VAL A 61 -10.37 36.87 -2.62
N ALA A 62 -11.68 36.70 -2.85
CA ALA A 62 -12.73 37.48 -2.20
C ALA A 62 -13.13 36.90 -0.82
N ILE A 63 -13.37 37.77 0.16
CA ILE A 63 -13.82 37.37 1.50
C ILE A 63 -15.37 37.32 1.52
N PRO A 64 -15.99 36.16 1.84
CA PRO A 64 -17.45 36.06 1.87
C PRO A 64 -18.04 36.89 3.02
N GLY A 65 -19.13 37.60 2.73
CA GLY A 65 -19.79 38.51 3.67
C GLY A 65 -19.17 39.92 3.72
N CYS A 66 -18.11 40.17 2.96
CA CYS A 66 -17.58 41.50 2.74
C CYS A 66 -18.28 42.10 1.52
N ASN A 67 -19.17 43.06 1.76
CA ASN A 67 -19.85 43.83 0.73
C ASN A 67 -19.37 45.28 0.89
N GLU A 68 -18.66 45.81 -0.10
CA GLU A 68 -18.08 47.17 -0.08
C GLU A 68 -19.14 48.25 0.21
N THR A 69 -20.41 47.93 -0.02
CA THR A 69 -21.56 48.81 0.14
C THR A 69 -22.23 48.75 1.52
N GLU A 70 -21.96 47.73 2.33
CA GLU A 70 -22.75 47.43 3.55
C GLU A 70 -21.91 47.50 4.83
N LEU A 71 -20.61 47.22 4.73
CA LEU A 71 -19.63 47.56 5.75
C LEU A 71 -18.55 48.38 5.03
N GLN A 72 -18.22 49.58 5.54
CA GLN A 72 -17.19 50.49 5.00
C GLN A 72 -15.76 49.91 5.08
N PHE A 73 -15.56 48.69 4.61
CA PHE A 73 -14.27 48.08 4.40
C PHE A 73 -13.86 48.34 2.96
N GLU A 74 -12.85 49.18 2.74
CA GLU A 74 -12.31 49.49 1.40
C GLU A 74 -11.66 48.26 0.71
N HIS A 75 -11.56 47.11 1.39
CA HIS A 75 -10.74 45.97 0.93
C HIS A 75 -11.41 44.63 1.20
N CYS A 76 -12.31 44.20 0.29
CA CYS A 76 -12.97 42.89 0.37
C CYS A 76 -12.20 41.73 -0.28
N TYR A 77 -10.96 41.99 -0.69
CA TYR A 77 -10.07 41.02 -1.33
C TYR A 77 -8.78 40.86 -0.52
N ILE A 78 -8.34 39.61 -0.32
CA ILE A 78 -7.12 39.29 0.45
C ILE A 78 -5.86 39.94 -0.17
N GLY A 79 -5.86 40.13 -1.49
CA GLY A 79 -4.78 40.86 -2.18
C GLY A 79 -4.74 42.36 -1.88
N GLN A 80 -5.85 42.97 -1.45
CA GLN A 80 -5.91 44.40 -1.07
C GLN A 80 -5.63 44.63 0.42
N ILE A 81 -6.06 43.73 1.32
CA ILE A 81 -5.74 43.86 2.76
C ILE A 81 -4.21 43.79 2.99
N TYR A 82 -3.50 42.96 2.21
CA TYR A 82 -2.04 42.90 2.26
C TYR A 82 -1.33 44.06 1.53
N HIS A 83 -2.03 44.78 0.63
CA HIS A 83 -1.50 45.95 -0.07
C HIS A 83 -1.17 47.11 0.90
N PHE A 84 -1.85 47.19 2.05
CA PHE A 84 -1.55 48.16 3.10
C PHE A 84 -0.30 47.80 3.94
N ILE A 85 0.10 46.51 3.97
CA ILE A 85 1.17 46.03 4.86
C ILE A 85 2.51 45.87 4.13
N ASN A 86 2.55 45.64 2.81
CA ASN A 86 3.82 45.63 2.06
C ASN A 86 3.63 45.84 0.55
N SER A 87 4.28 46.86 0.01
CA SER A 87 4.20 47.28 -1.40
C SER A 87 5.04 46.40 -2.35
N LYS A 88 4.72 45.11 -2.54
CA LYS A 88 5.19 44.35 -3.73
C LYS A 88 4.17 43.33 -4.23
N GLU A 89 3.90 43.45 -5.53
CA GLU A 89 2.86 42.82 -6.35
C GLU A 89 2.87 41.28 -6.39
N LYS A 90 1.68 40.70 -6.68
CA LYS A 90 1.39 39.36 -7.29
C LYS A 90 1.88 38.09 -6.56
N ASN A 91 2.85 38.19 -5.65
CA ASN A 91 3.54 37.04 -5.05
C ASN A 91 3.11 36.72 -3.62
N ALA A 92 2.22 37.51 -3.01
CA ALA A 92 1.88 37.37 -1.60
C ALA A 92 1.13 36.06 -1.28
N LEU A 93 0.08 35.72 -2.06
CA LEU A 93 -0.68 34.48 -1.88
C LEU A 93 0.20 33.25 -2.18
N ALA A 94 0.94 33.26 -3.29
CA ALA A 94 1.89 32.19 -3.60
C ALA A 94 2.95 32.02 -2.49
N SER A 95 3.44 33.12 -1.91
CA SER A 95 4.38 33.06 -0.78
C SER A 95 3.75 32.50 0.49
N LEU A 96 2.47 32.80 0.76
CA LEU A 96 1.75 32.26 1.91
C LEU A 96 1.60 30.73 1.81
N TYR A 97 1.20 30.23 0.65
CA TYR A 97 1.11 28.79 0.39
C TYR A 97 2.48 28.13 0.52
N ALA A 98 3.50 28.68 -0.14
CA ALA A 98 4.87 28.17 -0.05
C ALA A 98 5.38 28.16 1.40
N PHE A 99 5.08 29.20 2.18
CA PHE A 99 5.50 29.32 3.57
C PHE A 99 4.82 28.27 4.46
N ILE A 100 3.50 28.11 4.35
CA ILE A 100 2.75 27.10 5.12
C ILE A 100 3.20 25.69 4.73
N ASP A 101 3.41 25.40 3.43
CA ASP A 101 3.91 24.10 2.96
C ASP A 101 5.33 23.82 3.48
N VAL A 102 6.21 24.82 3.49
CA VAL A 102 7.56 24.68 4.06
C VAL A 102 7.49 24.41 5.56
N ILE A 103 6.68 25.16 6.33
CA ILE A 103 6.51 24.91 7.77
C ILE A 103 5.93 23.52 8.00
N GLY A 104 4.89 23.14 7.27
CA GLY A 104 4.26 21.83 7.38
C GLY A 104 5.22 20.70 7.08
N THR A 105 6.04 20.86 6.04
CA THR A 105 7.07 19.88 5.65
C THR A 105 8.18 19.79 6.70
N VAL A 106 8.69 20.92 7.19
CA VAL A 106 9.72 20.95 8.24
C VAL A 106 9.19 20.30 9.53
N PHE A 107 7.96 20.64 9.94
CA PHE A 107 7.31 20.01 11.09
C PHE A 107 7.15 18.50 10.89
N PHE A 108 6.67 18.06 9.72
CA PHE A 108 6.51 16.64 9.41
C PHE A 108 7.85 15.90 9.46
N VAL A 109 8.92 16.46 8.89
CA VAL A 109 10.25 15.85 8.92
C VAL A 109 10.78 15.73 10.35
N ILE A 110 10.65 16.79 11.16
CA ILE A 110 11.07 16.78 12.58
C ILE A 110 10.25 15.74 13.36
N ALA A 111 8.92 15.76 13.20
CA ALA A 111 8.02 14.83 13.85
C ALA A 111 8.29 13.38 13.43
N TRP A 112 8.58 13.14 12.16
CA TRP A 112 8.96 11.83 11.63
C TRP A 112 10.29 11.34 12.21
N LEU A 113 11.32 12.19 12.26
CA LEU A 113 12.60 11.85 12.88
C LEU A 113 12.42 11.53 14.37
N TRP A 114 11.63 12.35 15.09
CA TRP A 114 11.31 12.13 16.49
C TRP A 114 10.53 10.82 16.71
N LEU A 115 9.49 10.56 15.92
CA LEU A 115 8.71 9.32 15.96
C LEU A 115 9.58 8.09 15.69
N ARG A 116 10.50 8.17 14.73
CA ARG A 116 11.43 7.09 14.39
C ARG A 116 12.41 6.80 15.54
N GLN A 117 12.91 7.84 16.20
CA GLN A 117 13.74 7.66 17.40
C GLN A 117 12.94 7.09 18.57
N PHE A 118 11.72 7.58 18.79
CA PHE A 118 10.82 7.09 19.82
C PHE A 118 10.49 5.61 19.62
N GLU A 119 10.12 5.21 18.41
CA GLU A 119 9.86 3.83 18.02
C GLU A 119 11.09 2.93 18.27
N ALA A 120 12.28 3.38 17.86
CA ALA A 120 13.51 2.63 18.09
C ALA A 120 13.81 2.45 19.59
N LYS A 121 13.50 3.44 20.42
CA LYS A 121 13.67 3.37 21.88
C LYS A 121 12.64 2.44 22.52
N GLU A 122 11.36 2.58 22.19
CA GLU A 122 10.27 1.73 22.70
C GLU A 122 10.47 0.27 22.29
N SER A 123 10.89 0.02 21.05
CA SER A 123 11.21 -1.33 20.54
C SER A 123 12.34 -2.00 21.34
N ARG A 124 13.40 -1.25 21.70
CA ARG A 124 14.50 -1.79 22.53
C ARG A 124 14.06 -2.15 23.94
N VAL A 125 13.18 -1.34 24.55
CA VAL A 125 12.65 -1.61 25.89
C VAL A 125 11.77 -2.85 25.85
N LEU A 126 10.81 -2.91 24.92
CA LEU A 126 9.94 -4.07 24.77
C LEU A 126 10.72 -5.37 24.54
N ARG A 127 11.76 -5.32 23.69
CA ARG A 127 12.63 -6.48 23.45
C ARG A 127 13.35 -6.95 24.72
N ARG A 128 13.77 -6.03 25.59
CA ARG A 128 14.42 -6.41 26.86
C ARG A 128 13.46 -7.13 27.81
N ASP A 129 12.17 -6.80 27.73
CA ASP A 129 11.14 -7.35 28.61
C ASP A 129 10.50 -8.64 28.05
N THR A 130 10.76 -8.96 26.77
CA THR A 130 10.25 -10.17 26.11
C THR A 130 11.40 -11.07 25.67
N VAL A 131 11.55 -12.21 26.33
CA VAL A 131 12.50 -13.25 25.94
C VAL A 131 11.84 -14.18 24.93
N THR A 132 12.45 -14.39 23.77
CA THR A 132 11.90 -15.29 22.74
C THR A 132 12.88 -16.38 22.32
N ALA A 133 12.40 -17.36 21.56
CA ALA A 133 13.26 -18.44 21.05
C ALA A 133 14.30 -17.92 20.05
N SER A 134 14.02 -16.80 19.37
CA SER A 134 14.93 -16.15 18.41
C SER A 134 16.21 -15.62 19.08
N ASP A 135 16.14 -15.21 20.35
CA ASP A 135 17.28 -14.67 21.10
C ASP A 135 18.36 -15.73 21.39
N TYR A 136 18.05 -17.02 21.23
CA TYR A 136 18.95 -18.14 21.51
C TYR A 136 19.24 -19.00 20.28
N THR A 137 18.56 -18.74 19.16
CA THR A 137 18.56 -19.67 18.02
C THR A 137 19.19 -19.06 16.76
N ILE A 138 20.18 -19.76 16.20
CA ILE A 138 20.72 -19.46 14.86
C ILE A 138 20.03 -20.33 13.81
N ARG A 139 19.81 -19.76 12.62
CA ARG A 139 19.35 -20.46 11.42
C ARG A 139 20.53 -20.71 10.48
N ILE A 140 20.55 -21.88 9.85
CA ILE A 140 21.58 -22.32 8.91
C ILE A 140 20.91 -22.68 7.58
N THR A 141 21.30 -22.06 6.46
CA THR A 141 20.58 -22.18 5.18
C THR A 141 21.31 -22.98 4.09
N SER A 142 22.39 -23.69 4.43
CA SER A 142 23.16 -24.50 3.48
C SER A 142 23.79 -25.69 4.19
N LEU A 143 23.08 -26.82 4.15
CA LEU A 143 23.48 -28.06 4.82
C LEU A 143 23.83 -29.15 3.80
N PRO A 144 24.79 -30.04 4.12
CA PRO A 144 24.91 -31.33 3.46
C PRO A 144 23.65 -32.21 3.64
N ASP A 145 23.29 -33.01 2.63
CA ASP A 145 22.09 -33.86 2.62
C ASP A 145 22.06 -34.88 3.78
N ASP A 146 23.21 -35.35 4.26
CA ASP A 146 23.33 -36.35 5.32
C ASP A 146 23.69 -35.73 6.69
N THR A 147 23.30 -34.48 6.92
CA THR A 147 23.60 -33.78 8.19
C THR A 147 22.73 -34.33 9.32
N THR A 148 23.35 -34.58 10.48
CA THR A 148 22.62 -34.96 11.70
C THR A 148 22.63 -33.84 12.74
N GLU A 149 21.61 -33.81 13.60
CA GLU A 149 21.48 -32.83 14.69
C GLU A 149 22.67 -32.87 15.65
N ARG A 150 23.14 -34.08 15.98
CA ARG A 150 24.28 -34.30 16.89
C ARG A 150 25.57 -33.68 16.36
N GLU A 151 25.84 -33.80 15.06
CA GLU A 151 27.05 -33.24 14.46
C GLU A 151 27.06 -31.72 14.49
N LEU A 152 25.92 -31.10 14.20
CA LEU A 152 25.78 -29.64 14.30
C LEU A 152 25.93 -29.18 15.75
N ALA A 153 25.35 -29.89 16.71
CA ALA A 153 25.50 -29.56 18.13
C ALA A 153 26.98 -29.59 18.56
N VAL A 154 27.72 -30.64 18.20
CA VAL A 154 29.17 -30.77 18.50
C VAL A 154 29.97 -29.68 17.80
N HIS A 155 29.67 -29.40 16.53
CA HIS A 155 30.35 -28.36 15.74
C HIS A 155 30.22 -26.98 16.37
N PHE A 156 28.99 -26.55 16.70
CA PHE A 156 28.77 -25.25 17.31
C PHE A 156 29.26 -25.18 18.74
N ALA A 157 29.10 -26.24 19.55
CA ALA A 157 29.66 -26.28 20.89
C ALA A 157 31.19 -26.13 20.88
N LYS A 158 31.87 -26.76 19.91
CA LYS A 158 33.34 -26.63 19.75
C LYS A 158 33.76 -25.22 19.32
N ILE A 159 33.03 -24.60 18.40
CA ILE A 159 33.38 -23.28 17.85
C ILE A 159 33.10 -22.15 18.84
N THR A 160 31.95 -22.19 19.50
CA THR A 160 31.53 -21.13 20.43
C THR A 160 32.04 -21.40 21.85
N GLY A 161 32.36 -22.65 22.20
CA GLY A 161 32.64 -23.03 23.58
C GLY A 161 31.42 -22.89 24.50
N GLN A 162 30.22 -22.87 23.94
CA GLN A 162 28.95 -22.69 24.64
C GLN A 162 28.06 -23.93 24.45
N ALA A 163 27.26 -24.26 25.45
CA ALA A 163 26.37 -25.41 25.38
C ALA A 163 25.22 -25.18 24.39
N VAL A 164 24.94 -26.21 23.59
CA VAL A 164 23.82 -26.24 22.64
C VAL A 164 22.68 -27.01 23.30
N ALA A 165 21.54 -26.34 23.49
CA ALA A 165 20.37 -26.92 24.11
C ALA A 165 19.64 -27.91 23.19
N ALA A 166 19.46 -27.51 21.93
CA ALA A 166 18.77 -28.32 20.93
C ALA A 166 19.20 -27.96 19.51
N VAL A 167 19.09 -28.93 18.61
CA VAL A 167 19.20 -28.72 17.16
C VAL A 167 18.00 -29.34 16.50
N HIS A 168 17.38 -28.60 15.58
CA HIS A 168 16.25 -29.08 14.79
C HIS A 168 16.53 -28.91 13.30
N LEU A 169 16.39 -29.99 12.54
CA LEU A 169 16.50 -29.97 11.08
C LEU A 169 15.15 -29.62 10.44
N ALA A 170 15.18 -28.68 9.49
CA ALA A 170 14.07 -28.39 8.60
C ALA A 170 14.24 -29.17 7.29
N PHE A 171 13.20 -29.88 6.89
CA PHE A 171 13.26 -30.82 5.79
C PHE A 171 12.52 -30.33 4.56
N ASN A 172 12.88 -30.87 3.39
CA ASN A 172 12.13 -30.67 2.17
C ASN A 172 10.82 -31.50 2.15
N ASN A 173 9.82 -31.04 2.92
CA ASN A 173 8.54 -31.73 3.07
C ASN A 173 7.33 -30.81 2.82
N ALA A 174 7.48 -29.76 2.00
CA ALA A 174 6.40 -28.81 1.69
C ALA A 174 5.13 -29.51 1.18
N HIS A 175 5.27 -30.57 0.38
CA HIS A 175 4.13 -31.38 -0.06
C HIS A 175 3.40 -32.07 1.10
N GLU A 176 4.14 -32.62 2.07
CA GLU A 176 3.56 -33.26 3.25
C GLU A 176 2.87 -32.24 4.16
N ILE A 177 3.52 -31.10 4.39
CA ILE A 177 2.93 -29.97 5.14
C ILE A 177 1.59 -29.57 4.50
N ASN A 178 1.56 -29.41 3.17
CA ASN A 178 0.33 -29.09 2.44
C ASN A 178 -0.75 -30.18 2.60
N MET A 179 -0.38 -31.46 2.57
CA MET A 179 -1.31 -32.55 2.86
C MET A 179 -1.87 -32.46 4.28
N TYR A 180 -1.04 -32.15 5.28
CA TYR A 180 -1.50 -31.94 6.65
C TYR A 180 -2.43 -30.73 6.80
N ILE A 181 -2.14 -29.62 6.10
CA ILE A 181 -3.03 -28.44 6.05
C ILE A 181 -4.39 -28.81 5.45
N GLN A 182 -4.40 -29.51 4.30
CA GLN A 182 -5.64 -29.99 3.68
C GLN A 182 -6.42 -30.93 4.59
N ARG A 183 -5.72 -31.85 5.27
CA ARG A 183 -6.32 -32.71 6.28
C ARG A 183 -6.91 -31.89 7.43
N GLY A 184 -6.22 -30.85 7.89
CA GLY A 184 -6.72 -29.91 8.90
C GLY A 184 -8.04 -29.25 8.47
N LYS A 185 -8.13 -28.75 7.23
CA LYS A 185 -9.37 -28.18 6.66
C LYS A 185 -10.52 -29.19 6.65
N ILE A 186 -10.25 -30.45 6.30
CA ILE A 186 -11.25 -31.53 6.33
C ILE A 186 -11.70 -31.83 7.77
N VAL A 187 -10.76 -31.83 8.73
CA VAL A 187 -11.06 -32.05 10.15
C VAL A 187 -11.91 -30.91 10.72
N ALA A 188 -11.59 -29.66 10.39
CA ALA A 188 -12.38 -28.49 10.77
C ALA A 188 -13.80 -28.55 10.16
N ALA A 189 -13.93 -28.83 8.87
CA ALA A 189 -15.22 -29.02 8.22
C ALA A 189 -16.04 -30.14 8.87
N ARG A 190 -15.40 -31.25 9.25
CA ARG A 190 -16.04 -32.36 9.98
C ARG A 190 -16.50 -31.91 11.36
N TYR A 191 -15.68 -31.14 12.08
CA TYR A 191 -16.06 -30.58 13.38
C TYR A 191 -17.32 -29.72 13.26
N HIS A 192 -17.37 -28.78 12.31
CA HIS A 192 -18.56 -27.98 12.05
C HIS A 192 -19.79 -28.82 11.65
N CYS A 193 -19.60 -29.85 10.82
CA CYS A 193 -20.68 -30.78 10.46
C CYS A 193 -21.22 -31.52 11.69
N VAL A 194 -20.36 -31.97 12.61
CA VAL A 194 -20.77 -32.61 13.87
C VAL A 194 -21.53 -31.64 14.76
N GLN A 195 -21.12 -30.38 14.86
CA GLN A 195 -21.87 -29.36 15.62
C GLN A 195 -23.25 -29.12 15.00
N ARG A 196 -23.36 -29.04 13.66
CA ARG A 196 -24.66 -28.95 12.97
C ARG A 196 -25.54 -30.16 13.24
N ILE A 197 -24.97 -31.37 13.31
CA ILE A 197 -25.69 -32.59 13.70
C ILE A 197 -26.23 -32.48 15.13
N ARG A 198 -25.40 -32.03 16.09
CA ARG A 198 -25.79 -31.85 17.49
C ARG A 198 -26.90 -30.82 17.64
N HIS A 199 -26.77 -29.68 16.97
CA HIS A 199 -27.78 -28.63 16.94
C HIS A 199 -29.09 -29.12 16.31
N ALA A 200 -29.04 -29.81 15.17
CA ALA A 200 -30.24 -30.35 14.52
C ALA A 200 -30.97 -31.40 15.37
N LYS A 201 -30.24 -32.16 16.21
CA LYS A 201 -30.84 -33.13 17.15
C LYS A 201 -31.60 -32.46 18.30
N THR A 202 -31.12 -31.31 18.76
CA THR A 202 -31.63 -30.59 19.94
C THR A 202 -32.74 -29.60 19.59
N THR A 203 -32.59 -28.84 18.51
CA THR A 203 -33.49 -27.72 18.18
C THR A 203 -34.74 -28.14 17.39
N LEU A 204 -34.65 -29.18 16.56
CA LEU A 204 -35.76 -29.57 15.67
C LEU A 204 -36.77 -30.48 16.38
N LYS A 205 -38.00 -29.96 16.54
CA LYS A 205 -39.15 -30.72 17.09
C LYS A 205 -39.84 -31.61 16.04
N ASP A 206 -39.86 -31.20 14.77
CA ASP A 206 -40.45 -31.98 13.66
C ASP A 206 -39.58 -33.21 13.33
N ASN A 207 -40.12 -34.40 13.62
CA ASN A 207 -39.47 -35.69 13.42
C ASN A 207 -39.12 -35.99 11.95
N SER A 208 -39.99 -35.62 11.00
CA SER A 208 -39.81 -35.88 9.57
C SER A 208 -38.68 -35.03 9.01
N LYS A 209 -38.72 -33.71 9.25
CA LYS A 209 -37.67 -32.78 8.81
C LYS A 209 -36.33 -33.07 9.47
N ARG A 210 -36.35 -33.37 10.77
CA ARG A 210 -35.15 -33.78 11.54
C ARG A 210 -34.49 -35.01 10.94
N ARG A 211 -35.25 -36.06 10.64
CA ARG A 211 -34.70 -37.32 10.07
C ARG A 211 -34.08 -37.09 8.69
N LYS A 212 -34.73 -36.31 7.81
CA LYS A 212 -34.19 -35.98 6.48
C LYS A 212 -32.88 -35.19 6.57
N LEU A 213 -32.83 -34.15 7.39
CA LEU A 213 -31.62 -33.33 7.59
C LEU A 213 -30.48 -34.14 8.20
N LEU A 214 -30.76 -34.93 9.24
CA LEU A 214 -29.76 -35.76 9.91
C LEU A 214 -29.12 -36.77 8.93
N LYS A 215 -29.93 -37.41 8.08
CA LYS A 215 -29.43 -38.33 7.03
C LYS A 215 -28.48 -37.62 6.06
N LYS A 216 -28.79 -36.37 5.66
CA LYS A 216 -27.91 -35.56 4.80
C LYS A 216 -26.59 -35.24 5.49
N LEU A 217 -26.63 -34.75 6.73
CA LEU A 217 -25.43 -34.40 7.50
C LEU A 217 -24.55 -35.63 7.82
N MET A 218 -25.16 -36.78 8.11
CA MET A 218 -24.41 -38.03 8.32
C MET A 218 -23.67 -38.47 7.04
N ARG A 219 -24.31 -38.38 5.87
CA ARG A 219 -23.65 -38.62 4.57
C ARG A 219 -22.48 -37.66 4.33
N GLU A 220 -22.67 -36.38 4.64
CA GLU A 220 -21.62 -35.35 4.54
C GLU A 220 -20.41 -35.70 5.43
N ARG A 221 -20.66 -36.05 6.70
CA ARG A 221 -19.64 -36.52 7.64
C ARG A 221 -18.88 -37.74 7.12
N ASP A 222 -19.60 -38.71 6.55
CA ASP A 222 -18.99 -39.94 6.03
C ASP A 222 -18.13 -39.68 4.78
N ASN A 223 -18.57 -38.75 3.91
CA ASN A 223 -17.77 -38.27 2.79
C ASN A 223 -16.49 -37.56 3.27
N LEU A 224 -16.57 -36.72 4.30
CA LEU A 224 -15.39 -36.09 4.91
C LEU A 224 -14.43 -37.12 5.51
N ASN A 225 -14.95 -38.17 6.16
CA ASN A 225 -14.14 -39.28 6.67
C ASN A 225 -13.42 -40.04 5.54
N LYS A 226 -14.09 -40.28 4.41
CA LYS A 226 -13.48 -40.88 3.21
C LYS A 226 -12.37 -39.99 2.66
N LYS A 227 -12.62 -38.69 2.50
CA LYS A 227 -11.59 -37.72 2.05
C LYS A 227 -10.37 -37.71 2.98
N ARG A 228 -10.59 -37.70 4.30
CA ARG A 228 -9.52 -37.77 5.30
C ARG A 228 -8.63 -39.01 5.15
N ARG A 229 -9.22 -40.17 4.83
CA ARG A 229 -8.48 -41.44 4.64
C ARG A 229 -7.64 -41.47 3.35
N LYS A 230 -7.94 -40.63 2.36
CA LYS A 230 -7.18 -40.59 1.09
C LYS A 230 -5.87 -39.81 1.19
N VAL A 231 -5.63 -39.04 2.26
CA VAL A 231 -4.44 -38.21 2.45
C VAL A 231 -3.27 -39.03 3.03
N ILE A 232 -3.04 -40.25 2.55
CA ILE A 232 -2.00 -41.16 3.09
C ILE A 232 -0.61 -40.82 2.52
N LYS A 233 0.38 -40.89 3.40
CA LYS A 233 1.78 -40.46 3.28
C LYS A 233 2.56 -41.14 2.14
N ASN A 234 3.45 -40.36 1.52
CA ASN A 234 4.62 -40.88 0.81
C ASN A 234 5.76 -41.07 1.82
N ASN A 235 6.43 -42.24 1.79
CA ASN A 235 7.66 -42.49 2.56
C ASN A 235 8.89 -42.14 1.73
N LYS A 236 9.03 -40.88 1.31
CA LYS A 236 10.30 -40.42 0.72
C LYS A 236 11.26 -40.04 1.82
N ARG A 237 12.55 -40.38 1.65
CA ARG A 237 13.61 -39.83 2.50
C ARG A 237 13.63 -38.31 2.30
N LEU A 238 13.43 -37.59 3.39
CA LEU A 238 13.39 -36.14 3.38
C LEU A 238 14.81 -35.59 3.46
N LYS A 239 15.14 -34.65 2.59
CA LYS A 239 16.45 -33.97 2.60
C LYS A 239 16.41 -32.77 3.55
N PRO A 240 17.37 -32.59 4.46
CA PRO A 240 17.48 -31.39 5.29
C PRO A 240 17.86 -30.20 4.41
N ILE A 241 17.13 -29.09 4.54
CA ILE A 241 17.39 -27.84 3.82
C ILE A 241 18.03 -26.82 4.75
N GLU A 242 17.45 -26.68 5.94
CA GLU A 242 17.88 -25.71 6.95
C GLU A 242 18.00 -26.38 8.32
N ALA A 243 18.71 -25.74 9.25
CA ALA A 243 18.80 -26.17 10.64
C ALA A 243 18.68 -24.98 11.57
N PHE A 244 18.09 -25.24 12.73
CA PHE A 244 17.94 -24.31 13.82
C PHE A 244 18.73 -24.85 15.01
N VAL A 245 19.74 -24.10 15.45
CA VAL A 245 20.59 -24.48 16.58
C VAL A 245 20.29 -23.50 17.71
N THR A 246 19.73 -24.01 18.80
CA THR A 246 19.36 -23.24 19.99
C THR A 246 20.41 -23.44 21.08
N PHE A 247 20.99 -22.35 21.56
CA PHE A 247 21.96 -22.35 22.65
C PHE A 247 21.27 -22.29 24.01
N GLU A 248 21.93 -22.76 25.07
CA GLU A 248 21.41 -22.61 26.43
C GLU A 248 21.43 -21.14 26.92
N LYS A 249 22.34 -20.33 26.36
CA LYS A 249 22.56 -18.93 26.72
C LYS A 249 22.61 -18.05 25.49
N GLU A 250 22.14 -16.81 25.62
CA GLU A 250 22.21 -15.77 24.56
C GLU A 250 23.65 -15.51 24.12
N GLU A 251 24.62 -15.61 25.05
CA GLU A 251 26.06 -15.53 24.75
C GLU A 251 26.49 -16.51 23.65
N GLY A 252 25.88 -17.71 23.60
CA GLY A 252 26.13 -18.71 22.56
C GLY A 252 25.72 -18.22 21.18
N LEU A 253 24.54 -17.60 21.07
CA LEU A 253 24.06 -16.99 19.84
C LEU A 253 24.99 -15.86 19.38
N VAL A 254 25.26 -14.89 20.26
CA VAL A 254 26.08 -13.71 19.93
C VAL A 254 27.49 -14.13 19.51
N LYS A 255 28.07 -15.12 20.20
CA LYS A 255 29.39 -15.66 19.86
C LYS A 255 29.38 -16.42 18.53
N ALA A 256 28.33 -17.20 18.24
CA ALA A 256 28.20 -17.86 16.94
C ALA A 256 28.13 -16.83 15.80
N LEU A 257 27.26 -15.82 15.94
CA LEU A 257 27.07 -14.78 14.93
C LEU A 257 28.36 -13.97 14.70
N SER A 258 29.04 -13.54 15.75
CA SER A 258 30.30 -12.78 15.63
C SER A 258 31.45 -13.59 15.02
N ILE A 259 31.56 -14.89 15.31
CA ILE A 259 32.59 -15.76 14.70
C ILE A 259 32.35 -15.93 13.19
N TYR A 260 31.09 -16.04 12.79
CA TYR A 260 30.70 -16.20 11.39
C TYR A 260 30.48 -14.86 10.66
N ASP A 261 30.62 -13.73 11.35
CA ASP A 261 30.56 -12.40 10.73
C ASP A 261 31.88 -12.07 10.02
N LEU A 262 32.06 -12.72 8.87
CA LEU A 262 33.23 -12.55 8.02
C LEU A 262 32.98 -11.46 6.97
N ASN A 263 33.95 -10.59 6.74
CA ASN A 263 33.96 -9.66 5.60
C ASN A 263 33.71 -10.41 4.28
N TRP A 264 33.10 -9.72 3.31
CA TRP A 264 32.72 -10.31 2.01
C TRP A 264 33.86 -11.11 1.35
N PHE A 265 35.09 -10.58 1.38
CA PHE A 265 36.27 -11.26 0.87
C PHE A 265 36.55 -12.59 1.58
N ARG A 266 36.54 -12.63 2.92
CA ARG A 266 36.76 -13.88 3.68
C ARG A 266 35.62 -14.88 3.54
N ARG A 267 34.40 -14.38 3.30
CA ARG A 267 33.20 -15.20 3.10
C ARG A 267 33.17 -15.89 1.73
N ASN A 268 33.59 -15.16 0.68
CA ASN A 268 33.40 -15.59 -0.71
C ASN A 268 34.70 -16.01 -1.43
N CYS A 269 35.89 -15.56 -1.00
CA CYS A 269 37.18 -15.91 -1.60
C CYS A 269 37.69 -17.30 -1.14
N CYS A 270 38.87 -17.73 -1.60
CA CYS A 270 39.53 -18.98 -1.21
C CYS A 270 39.98 -19.03 0.26
N CYS A 271 40.11 -17.88 0.93
CA CYS A 271 40.60 -17.77 2.32
C CYS A 271 39.54 -18.05 3.41
N PHE A 272 38.54 -18.90 3.16
CA PHE A 272 37.53 -19.22 4.17
C PHE A 272 38.13 -20.12 5.27
N PRO A 273 38.04 -19.74 6.56
CA PRO A 273 38.68 -20.49 7.64
C PRO A 273 38.19 -21.94 7.72
N GLU A 274 39.12 -22.92 7.69
CA GLU A 274 38.75 -24.34 7.70
C GLU A 274 37.99 -24.75 8.95
N ARG A 275 38.35 -24.20 10.10
CA ARG A 275 37.67 -24.44 11.38
C ARG A 275 36.17 -24.09 11.39
N LEU A 276 35.73 -23.24 10.45
CA LEU A 276 34.32 -22.82 10.34
C LEU A 276 33.54 -23.62 9.29
N LYS A 277 34.26 -24.39 8.45
CA LYS A 277 33.62 -25.30 7.49
C LYS A 277 33.00 -26.46 8.25
N PHE A 278 31.85 -26.90 7.78
CA PHE A 278 31.20 -28.11 8.26
C PHE A 278 31.22 -29.11 7.12
N ARG A 279 32.00 -30.20 7.28
CA ARG A 279 32.21 -31.22 6.24
C ARG A 279 32.60 -30.59 4.89
N ASP A 280 33.63 -29.75 4.90
CA ASP A 280 34.15 -28.97 3.76
C ASP A 280 33.17 -28.00 3.09
N LYS A 281 31.94 -27.87 3.60
CA LYS A 281 30.98 -26.87 3.14
C LYS A 281 31.01 -25.62 4.00
N ARG A 282 30.83 -24.47 3.34
CA ARG A 282 30.69 -23.17 4.01
C ARG A 282 29.27 -23.04 4.53
N LEU A 283 29.11 -22.95 5.85
CA LEU A 283 27.81 -22.68 6.44
C LEU A 283 27.49 -21.18 6.31
N LYS A 284 26.25 -20.89 5.91
CA LYS A 284 25.67 -19.56 6.04
C LYS A 284 24.75 -19.58 7.26
N ILE A 285 25.11 -18.78 8.26
CA ILE A 285 24.31 -18.62 9.48
C ILE A 285 23.75 -17.20 9.59
N GLU A 286 22.62 -17.10 10.26
CA GLU A 286 21.93 -15.85 10.56
C GLU A 286 21.06 -16.07 11.81
N GLN A 287 20.62 -15.00 12.48
CA GLN A 287 19.68 -15.14 13.59
C GLN A 287 18.37 -15.76 13.06
N ALA A 288 17.84 -16.75 13.77
CA ALA A 288 16.59 -17.37 13.38
C ALA A 288 15.43 -16.39 13.61
N PRO A 289 14.47 -16.26 12.69
CA PRO A 289 13.26 -15.51 12.95
C PRO A 289 12.35 -16.26 13.97
N GLU A 290 11.33 -15.58 14.48
CA GLU A 290 10.38 -16.22 15.40
C GLU A 290 9.71 -17.44 14.77
N PRO A 291 9.52 -18.55 15.51
CA PRO A 291 8.93 -19.78 14.96
C PRO A 291 7.56 -19.60 14.32
N SER A 292 6.75 -18.67 14.84
CA SER A 292 5.42 -18.32 14.32
C SER A 292 5.47 -17.57 12.98
N THR A 293 6.60 -16.93 12.67
CA THR A 293 6.78 -16.15 11.45
C THR A 293 7.33 -17.01 10.31
N ILE A 294 7.93 -18.17 10.59
CA ILE A 294 8.50 -19.05 9.56
C ILE A 294 7.39 -19.71 8.74
N ILE A 295 7.45 -19.57 7.42
CA ILE A 295 6.56 -20.24 6.49
C ILE A 295 7.24 -21.53 6.02
N TRP A 296 6.99 -22.61 6.76
CA TRP A 296 7.66 -23.91 6.60
C TRP A 296 7.52 -24.50 5.20
N GLU A 297 6.35 -24.37 4.58
CA GLU A 297 6.08 -24.83 3.22
C GLU A 297 6.89 -24.11 2.14
N ASN A 298 7.47 -22.95 2.45
CA ASN A 298 8.22 -22.14 1.50
C ASN A 298 9.75 -22.34 1.61
N LEU A 299 10.22 -23.12 2.59
CA LEU A 299 11.65 -23.38 2.78
C LEU A 299 12.27 -24.18 1.62
N GLU A 300 11.48 -25.02 0.92
CA GLU A 300 11.92 -25.78 -0.26
C GLU A 300 12.41 -24.90 -1.41
N PHE A 301 11.87 -23.70 -1.56
CA PHE A 301 12.17 -22.86 -2.71
C PHE A 301 13.58 -22.27 -2.62
N SER A 302 14.32 -22.35 -3.72
CA SER A 302 15.63 -21.73 -3.84
C SER A 302 15.52 -20.21 -3.99
N ASN A 303 16.58 -19.48 -3.64
CA ASN A 303 16.63 -18.02 -3.78
C ASN A 303 16.47 -17.57 -5.24
N LYS A 304 16.97 -18.34 -6.21
CA LYS A 304 16.81 -18.05 -7.64
C LYS A 304 15.35 -18.15 -8.08
N SER A 305 14.64 -19.19 -7.64
CA SER A 305 13.20 -19.34 -7.94
C SER A 305 12.38 -18.20 -7.33
N ARG A 306 12.65 -17.85 -6.07
CA ARG A 306 12.01 -16.70 -5.40
C ARG A 306 12.28 -15.39 -6.14
N PHE A 307 13.53 -15.14 -6.52
CA PHE A 307 13.92 -13.94 -7.25
C PHE A 307 13.18 -13.82 -8.59
N PHE A 308 13.12 -14.89 -9.38
CA PHE A 308 12.38 -14.89 -10.64
C PHE A 308 10.89 -14.60 -10.45
N ARG A 309 10.27 -15.19 -9.41
CA ARG A 309 8.87 -14.93 -9.06
C ARG A 309 8.64 -13.46 -8.68
N LYS A 310 9.54 -12.88 -7.87
CA LYS A 310 9.56 -11.45 -7.51
C LYS A 310 9.68 -10.55 -8.75
N CYS A 311 10.53 -10.91 -9.72
CA CYS A 311 10.65 -10.17 -10.97
C CYS A 311 9.37 -10.24 -11.79
N LEU A 312 8.73 -11.41 -11.89
CA LEU A 312 7.50 -11.57 -12.66
C LEU A 312 6.35 -10.72 -12.10
N THR A 313 6.12 -10.76 -10.79
CA THR A 313 5.07 -9.98 -10.12
C THR A 313 5.34 -8.48 -10.22
N ALA A 314 6.61 -8.06 -10.07
CA ALA A 314 7.02 -6.68 -10.28
C ALA A 314 6.78 -6.21 -11.71
N SER A 315 7.06 -7.04 -12.72
CA SER A 315 6.80 -6.71 -14.14
C SER A 315 5.30 -6.53 -14.41
N VAL A 316 4.44 -7.40 -13.87
CA VAL A 316 2.97 -7.24 -14.00
C VAL A 316 2.49 -5.93 -13.38
N ALA A 317 3.00 -5.59 -12.19
CA ALA A 317 2.66 -4.34 -11.51
C ALA A 317 3.13 -3.11 -12.31
N LEU A 318 4.36 -3.15 -12.85
CA LEU A 318 4.92 -2.09 -13.66
C LEU A 318 4.12 -1.86 -14.95
N ILE A 319 3.70 -2.93 -15.63
CA ILE A 319 2.88 -2.82 -16.84
C ILE A 319 1.53 -2.17 -16.52
N ALA A 320 0.86 -2.61 -15.45
CA ALA A 320 -0.41 -2.01 -15.02
C ALA A 320 -0.25 -0.53 -14.65
N LEU A 321 0.85 -0.16 -13.99
CA LEU A 321 1.18 1.24 -13.70
C LEU A 321 1.39 2.07 -14.98
N LEU A 322 2.17 1.57 -15.94
CA LEU A 322 2.42 2.26 -17.21
C LEU A 322 1.12 2.48 -18.00
N LEU A 323 0.25 1.47 -18.06
CA LEU A 323 -1.06 1.60 -18.69
C LEU A 323 -1.92 2.67 -18.00
N SER A 324 -1.90 2.74 -16.67
CA SER A 324 -2.58 3.80 -15.91
C SER A 324 -2.11 5.19 -16.30
N VAL A 325 -0.80 5.39 -16.34
CA VAL A 325 -0.16 6.66 -16.66
C VAL A 325 -0.55 7.09 -18.07
N ILE A 326 -0.47 6.17 -19.05
CA ILE A 326 -0.82 6.45 -20.44
C ILE A 326 -2.29 6.88 -20.55
N VAL A 327 -3.22 6.13 -19.93
CA VAL A 327 -4.66 6.45 -19.99
C VAL A 327 -4.94 7.78 -19.32
N THR A 328 -4.36 8.03 -18.15
CA THR A 328 -4.57 9.29 -17.42
C THR A 328 -4.00 10.48 -18.17
N PHE A 329 -2.80 10.34 -18.74
CA PHE A 329 -2.18 11.38 -19.56
C PHE A 329 -2.98 11.68 -20.82
N LYS A 330 -3.44 10.65 -21.54
CA LYS A 330 -4.29 10.84 -22.74
C LYS A 330 -5.64 11.49 -22.41
N ALA A 331 -6.27 11.12 -21.29
CA ALA A 331 -7.49 11.75 -20.84
C ALA A 331 -7.29 13.23 -20.49
N ARG A 332 -6.17 13.57 -19.85
CA ARG A 332 -5.78 14.96 -19.54
C ARG A 332 -5.49 15.77 -20.79
N ASP A 333 -4.68 15.24 -21.71
CA ASP A 333 -4.36 15.88 -22.99
C ASP A 333 -5.63 16.17 -23.81
N PHE A 334 -6.55 15.19 -23.89
CA PHE A 334 -7.84 15.36 -24.55
C PHE A 334 -8.69 16.46 -23.89
N LYS A 335 -8.77 16.48 -22.55
CA LYS A 335 -9.49 17.53 -21.83
C LYS A 335 -8.87 18.91 -22.04
N SER A 336 -7.53 19.01 -22.00
CA SER A 336 -6.82 20.28 -22.18
C SER A 336 -7.09 20.88 -23.56
N LYS A 337 -7.00 20.07 -24.63
CA LYS A 337 -7.27 20.52 -26.00
C LYS A 337 -8.69 21.01 -26.19
N VAL A 338 -9.67 20.30 -25.59
CA VAL A 338 -11.07 20.73 -25.65
C VAL A 338 -11.29 22.04 -24.90
N LEU A 339 -10.68 22.21 -23.73
CA LEU A 339 -10.77 23.47 -22.97
C LEU A 339 -10.10 24.64 -23.69
N GLU A 340 -8.94 24.42 -24.31
CA GLU A 340 -8.23 25.46 -25.07
C GLU A 340 -9.06 25.92 -26.27
N SER A 341 -9.68 24.98 -27.01
CA SER A 341 -10.60 25.32 -28.11
C SER A 341 -11.87 26.03 -27.65
N ALA A 342 -12.30 25.83 -26.39
CA ALA A 342 -13.44 26.51 -25.80
C ALA A 342 -13.09 27.87 -25.17
N ALA A 343 -11.79 28.18 -25.00
CA ALA A 343 -11.29 29.39 -24.34
C ALA A 343 -10.77 30.47 -25.29
N LEU A 344 -10.92 30.27 -26.61
CA LEU A 344 -10.59 31.28 -27.61
C LEU A 344 -11.40 32.57 -27.34
N PRO A 345 -10.77 33.76 -27.48
CA PRO A 345 -11.42 35.03 -27.16
C PRO A 345 -12.61 35.27 -28.09
N CYS A 346 -13.79 35.47 -27.49
CA CYS A 346 -14.99 35.83 -28.23
C CYS A 346 -14.89 37.29 -28.71
N PRO A 347 -15.24 37.60 -29.97
CA PRO A 347 -15.31 38.98 -30.46
C PRO A 347 -16.38 39.79 -29.70
N GLU A 348 -16.20 41.12 -29.61
CA GLU A 348 -17.06 42.03 -28.85
C GLU A 348 -18.50 42.13 -29.42
N VAL A 349 -19.41 41.53 -28.66
CA VAL A 349 -20.86 41.68 -28.37
C VAL A 349 -21.86 42.35 -29.32
N ASP A 350 -21.53 43.23 -30.26
CA ASP A 350 -22.59 43.96 -31.00
C ASP A 350 -23.17 43.22 -32.23
N LEU A 351 -22.70 42.01 -32.51
CA LEU A 351 -23.23 41.15 -33.59
C LEU A 351 -23.42 39.68 -33.14
N MET A 352 -23.98 39.49 -31.94
CA MET A 352 -24.32 38.16 -31.40
C MET A 352 -25.64 37.58 -31.94
N GLU A 353 -26.32 38.25 -32.87
CA GLU A 353 -27.38 37.64 -33.67
C GLU A 353 -26.76 36.63 -34.65
N ALA A 354 -26.76 35.36 -34.24
CA ALA A 354 -26.65 34.19 -35.13
C ALA A 354 -25.43 34.13 -36.06
N ASN A 355 -24.27 34.68 -35.68
CA ASN A 355 -23.03 34.41 -36.43
C ASN A 355 -22.63 32.93 -36.28
N LEU A 356 -22.75 32.19 -37.38
CA LEU A 356 -22.52 30.74 -37.51
C LEU A 356 -21.07 30.33 -37.20
N ASP A 357 -20.12 31.26 -37.22
CA ASP A 357 -18.70 30.95 -37.27
C ASP A 357 -18.07 30.64 -35.91
N SER A 358 -18.80 30.78 -34.79
CA SER A 358 -18.25 30.52 -33.45
C SER A 358 -19.31 30.04 -32.44
N PRO A 359 -19.81 28.78 -32.57
CA PRO A 359 -20.85 28.23 -31.70
C PRO A 359 -20.43 28.17 -30.22
N HIS A 360 -19.13 28.06 -29.92
CA HIS A 360 -18.62 28.02 -28.54
C HIS A 360 -18.96 29.30 -27.74
N CYS A 361 -18.84 30.48 -28.36
CA CYS A 361 -19.13 31.77 -27.72
C CYS A 361 -20.62 31.92 -27.43
N TYR A 362 -21.48 31.67 -28.42
CA TYR A 362 -22.93 31.73 -28.26
C TYR A 362 -23.42 30.76 -27.19
N CYS A 363 -22.99 29.50 -27.25
CA CYS A 363 -23.41 28.47 -26.30
C CYS A 363 -22.94 28.79 -24.86
N SER A 364 -21.79 29.42 -24.69
CA SER A 364 -21.29 29.81 -23.36
C SER A 364 -22.17 30.85 -22.64
N THR A 365 -22.95 31.66 -23.38
CA THR A 365 -23.87 32.66 -22.81
C THR A 365 -25.18 32.06 -22.27
N LEU A 366 -25.55 30.86 -22.75
CA LEU A 366 -26.79 30.19 -22.40
C LEU A 366 -26.65 29.35 -21.12
N THR A 367 -27.76 29.15 -20.39
CA THR A 367 -27.77 28.18 -19.28
C THR A 367 -27.69 26.74 -19.80
N ILE A 368 -27.16 25.82 -19.00
CA ILE A 368 -27.00 24.39 -19.36
C ILE A 368 -28.31 23.81 -19.91
N ILE A 369 -29.45 24.12 -19.29
CA ILE A 369 -30.75 23.58 -19.74
C ILE A 369 -31.14 24.16 -21.12
N GLN A 370 -30.86 25.45 -21.36
CA GLN A 370 -31.13 26.10 -22.65
C GLN A 370 -30.19 25.62 -23.76
N GLN A 371 -28.93 25.34 -23.44
CA GLN A 371 -27.95 24.82 -24.40
C GLN A 371 -28.38 23.49 -25.02
N TRP A 372 -29.17 22.67 -24.31
CA TRP A 372 -29.66 21.38 -24.82
C TRP A 372 -30.85 21.54 -25.78
N GLY A 373 -31.56 22.67 -25.71
CA GLY A 373 -32.67 22.99 -26.62
C GLY A 373 -32.22 23.61 -27.94
N VAL A 374 -30.94 23.93 -28.10
CA VAL A 374 -30.39 24.59 -29.31
C VAL A 374 -29.48 23.63 -30.07
N ASN A 375 -29.87 23.28 -31.30
CA ASN A 375 -29.14 22.33 -32.15
C ASN A 375 -27.68 22.74 -32.41
N GLN A 376 -27.41 24.05 -32.55
CA GLN A 376 -26.06 24.59 -32.78
C GLN A 376 -25.10 24.34 -31.60
N CYS A 377 -25.63 24.14 -30.39
CA CYS A 377 -24.82 23.84 -29.19
C CYS A 377 -24.57 22.35 -28.96
N HIS A 378 -25.20 21.48 -29.76
CA HIS A 378 -25.12 20.03 -29.55
C HIS A 378 -23.69 19.50 -29.71
N GLU A 379 -22.96 19.95 -30.74
CA GLU A 379 -21.58 19.52 -30.99
C GLU A 379 -20.61 20.00 -29.90
N HIS A 380 -20.77 21.26 -29.46
CA HIS A 380 -19.99 21.83 -28.37
C HIS A 380 -20.24 21.07 -27.05
N ASN A 381 -21.51 20.86 -26.69
CA ASN A 381 -21.89 20.14 -25.48
C ASN A 381 -21.42 18.69 -25.49
N THR A 382 -21.55 17.99 -26.61
CA THR A 382 -21.09 16.60 -26.71
C THR A 382 -19.57 16.49 -26.60
N THR A 383 -18.82 17.45 -27.15
CA THR A 383 -17.35 17.48 -27.04
C THR A 383 -16.89 17.74 -25.60
N ILE A 384 -17.49 18.71 -24.91
CA ILE A 384 -17.23 18.96 -23.49
C ILE A 384 -17.66 17.78 -22.62
N ALA A 385 -18.81 17.18 -22.90
CA ALA A 385 -19.30 16.00 -22.18
C ALA A 385 -18.33 14.82 -22.34
N LYS A 386 -17.83 14.56 -23.55
CA LYS A 386 -16.81 13.51 -23.80
C LYS A 386 -15.51 13.80 -23.06
N ALA A 387 -15.01 15.04 -23.07
CA ALA A 387 -13.78 15.41 -22.35
C ALA A 387 -13.93 15.26 -20.84
N THR A 388 -15.07 15.68 -20.31
CA THR A 388 -15.39 15.58 -18.89
C THR A 388 -15.57 14.11 -18.47
N ALA A 389 -16.29 13.32 -19.26
CA ALA A 389 -16.44 11.89 -19.05
C ALA A 389 -15.10 11.14 -19.11
N ALA A 390 -14.21 11.48 -20.05
CA ALA A 390 -12.86 10.92 -20.13
C ALA A 390 -12.03 11.23 -18.88
N SER A 391 -12.12 12.45 -18.35
CA SER A 391 -11.45 12.85 -17.11
C SER A 391 -11.97 12.09 -15.89
N TYR A 392 -13.29 11.92 -15.75
CA TYR A 392 -13.86 11.12 -14.67
C TYR A 392 -13.54 9.63 -14.81
N GLY A 393 -13.57 9.11 -16.04
CA GLY A 393 -13.18 7.74 -16.37
C GLY A 393 -11.73 7.45 -15.96
N ALA A 394 -10.80 8.36 -16.28
CA ALA A 394 -9.41 8.25 -15.84
C ALA A 394 -9.29 8.22 -14.30
N GLY A 395 -10.06 9.05 -13.59
CA GLY A 395 -10.08 9.01 -12.13
C GLY A 395 -10.61 7.71 -11.55
N PHE A 396 -11.67 7.16 -12.13
CA PHE A 396 -12.19 5.85 -11.74
C PHE A 396 -11.18 4.72 -12.00
N ILE A 397 -10.46 4.77 -13.13
CA ILE A 397 -9.40 3.80 -13.46
C ILE A 397 -8.30 3.80 -12.41
N VAL A 398 -7.89 4.98 -11.91
CA VAL A 398 -6.88 5.08 -10.84
C VAL A 398 -7.36 4.40 -9.56
N VAL A 399 -8.63 4.60 -9.17
CA VAL A 399 -9.21 3.93 -7.99
C VAL A 399 -9.25 2.41 -8.18
N LEU A 400 -9.71 1.94 -9.34
CA LEU A 400 -9.72 0.52 -9.67
C LEU A 400 -8.32 -0.08 -9.66
N LEU A 401 -7.31 0.64 -10.15
CA LEU A 401 -5.92 0.19 -10.13
C LEU A 401 -5.34 0.14 -8.72
N ASN A 402 -5.68 1.10 -7.85
CA ASN A 402 -5.28 1.05 -6.45
C ASN A 402 -5.87 -0.17 -5.72
N TYR A 403 -7.12 -0.55 -6.04
CA TYR A 403 -7.71 -1.80 -5.59
C TYR A 403 -6.98 -3.02 -6.19
N PHE A 404 -6.75 -3.01 -7.50
CA PHE A 404 -6.04 -4.07 -8.21
C PHE A 404 -4.64 -4.29 -7.66
N PHE A 405 -3.86 -3.25 -7.35
CA PHE A 405 -2.52 -3.39 -6.77
C PHE A 405 -2.56 -4.05 -5.39
N THR A 406 -3.58 -3.74 -4.58
CA THR A 406 -3.75 -4.41 -3.27
C THR A 406 -4.01 -5.90 -3.49
N TRP A 407 -4.99 -6.23 -4.34
CA TRP A 407 -5.31 -7.60 -4.71
C TRP A 407 -4.11 -8.34 -5.32
N LEU A 408 -3.36 -7.68 -6.21
CA LEU A 408 -2.19 -8.23 -6.89
C LEU A 408 -1.10 -8.55 -5.89
N MET A 409 -0.81 -7.66 -4.93
CA MET A 409 0.24 -7.86 -3.93
C MET A 409 -0.13 -8.96 -2.93
N ASP A 410 -1.41 -9.07 -2.54
CA ASP A 410 -1.89 -10.18 -1.71
C ASP A 410 -1.67 -11.53 -2.43
N ARG A 411 -1.97 -11.60 -3.73
CA ARG A 411 -1.71 -12.81 -4.53
C ARG A 411 -0.23 -13.04 -4.83
N ALA A 412 0.54 -11.97 -4.98
CA ALA A 412 1.98 -12.04 -5.21
C ALA A 412 2.71 -12.60 -3.99
N GLY A 413 2.30 -12.25 -2.77
CA GLY A 413 2.89 -12.78 -1.53
C GLY A 413 2.86 -14.32 -1.49
N ASP A 414 1.70 -14.91 -1.79
CA ASP A 414 1.53 -16.36 -1.87
C ASP A 414 2.34 -17.00 -3.02
N PHE A 415 2.48 -16.29 -4.13
CA PHE A 415 3.18 -16.76 -5.33
C PHE A 415 4.70 -16.67 -5.22
N GLU A 416 5.24 -15.67 -4.52
CA GLU A 416 6.67 -15.37 -4.36
C GLU A 416 7.37 -16.31 -3.39
N LYS A 417 6.61 -17.00 -2.52
CA LYS A 417 7.10 -18.02 -1.59
C LYS A 417 8.16 -17.47 -0.62
N HIS A 418 7.85 -16.37 0.06
CA HIS A 418 8.69 -15.79 1.12
C HIS A 418 8.99 -16.79 2.24
N ARG A 419 10.14 -16.64 2.90
CA ARG A 419 10.56 -17.53 4.00
C ARG A 419 9.82 -17.25 5.30
N GLY A 420 9.46 -15.99 5.53
CA GLY A 420 8.76 -15.56 6.71
C GLY A 420 7.60 -14.63 6.39
N LEU A 421 6.63 -14.59 7.31
CA LEU A 421 5.46 -13.74 7.23
C LEU A 421 5.86 -12.27 7.24
N ASP A 422 6.77 -11.86 8.13
CA ASP A 422 7.24 -10.49 8.24
C ASP A 422 7.92 -9.99 6.95
N GLU A 423 8.72 -10.84 6.30
CA GLU A 423 9.35 -10.51 5.01
C GLU A 423 8.30 -10.32 3.91
N MET A 424 7.27 -11.15 3.91
CA MET A 424 6.16 -11.07 2.96
C MET A 424 5.34 -9.80 3.18
N GLU A 425 4.94 -9.52 4.42
CA GLU A 425 4.12 -8.36 4.78
C GLU A 425 4.87 -7.06 4.52
N SER A 426 6.15 -6.98 4.91
CA SER A 426 6.98 -5.81 4.64
C SER A 426 7.16 -5.57 3.14
N SER A 427 7.48 -6.63 2.38
CA SER A 427 7.61 -6.55 0.91
C SER A 427 6.31 -6.09 0.25
N ASN A 428 5.17 -6.65 0.66
CA ASN A 428 3.85 -6.28 0.15
C ASN A 428 3.50 -4.82 0.50
N MET A 429 3.70 -4.42 1.76
CA MET A 429 3.40 -3.06 2.22
C MET A 429 4.20 -2.02 1.44
N VAL A 430 5.51 -2.19 1.30
CA VAL A 430 6.38 -1.25 0.58
C VAL A 430 5.96 -1.13 -0.89
N ARG A 431 5.66 -2.26 -1.55
CA ARG A 431 5.25 -2.25 -2.96
C ARG A 431 3.87 -1.64 -3.17
N VAL A 432 2.89 -1.99 -2.34
CA VAL A 432 1.55 -1.39 -2.38
C VAL A 432 1.66 0.12 -2.18
N PHE A 433 2.46 0.56 -1.21
CA PHE A 433 2.69 1.97 -0.95
C PHE A 433 3.31 2.67 -2.17
N LEU A 434 4.41 2.16 -2.71
CA LEU A 434 5.07 2.76 -3.87
C LEU A 434 4.16 2.79 -5.12
N LEU A 435 3.46 1.70 -5.41
CA LEU A 435 2.56 1.63 -6.56
C LEU A 435 1.39 2.62 -6.42
N LYS A 436 0.76 2.70 -5.24
CA LYS A 436 -0.32 3.65 -4.98
C LYS A 436 0.19 5.10 -4.98
N PHE A 437 1.38 5.34 -4.42
CA PHE A 437 2.00 6.65 -4.40
C PHE A 437 2.30 7.15 -5.80
N VAL A 438 2.91 6.31 -6.66
CA VAL A 438 3.18 6.71 -8.05
C VAL A 438 1.89 6.87 -8.85
N ASN A 439 0.94 5.93 -8.72
CA ASN A 439 -0.32 5.96 -9.45
C ASN A 439 -1.24 7.13 -9.06
N THR A 440 -1.19 7.56 -7.80
CA THR A 440 -2.05 8.64 -7.28
C THR A 440 -1.34 9.98 -7.24
N GLY A 441 -0.06 10.01 -6.86
CA GLY A 441 0.74 11.24 -6.72
C GLY A 441 1.22 11.75 -8.07
N TRP A 442 1.96 10.93 -8.83
CA TRP A 442 2.57 11.39 -10.09
C TRP A 442 1.60 11.50 -11.25
N CYS A 443 0.52 10.73 -11.26
CA CYS A 443 -0.52 10.90 -12.28
C CYS A 443 -1.40 12.12 -12.03
N TYR A 444 -1.38 12.72 -10.82
CA TYR A 444 -2.24 13.85 -10.47
C TYR A 444 -1.54 15.20 -10.29
N LEU A 445 -0.26 15.19 -9.90
CA LEU A 445 0.64 16.31 -10.16
C LEU A 445 0.79 16.51 -11.68
#